data_AF-A0AAN7ZHN7-F1
#
_entry.id   AF-A0AAN7ZHN7-F1
#
_cell.length_a   1.000
_cell.length_b   1.000
_cell.length_c   1.000
_cell.angle_alpha   90.00
_cell.angle_beta   90.00
_cell.angle_gamma   90.00
#
_symmetry.space_group_name_H-M   'P 1'
#
loop_
_entity.id
_entity.type
_entity.pdbx_description
1 polymer ?
#
loop_
_entity_poly.entity_id
_entity_poly.type
_entity_poly.pdbx_seq_one_letter_code
_entity_poly.pdbx_strand_id
1 'polypeptide(L)'
;MKFITISLTFLVLSTRLIHASTRLTETLDHDVRSKIPDEFIRSWEDLMVPNNKYCAQESEFDEKHIPNIFEKMDMSKKKLPCFAKCQYQRLEFMNSENKFDIQKMAQKISGLTEDIAAHCTHKFSEEEDLCNKVLSIIKCNVNLIAKKDM
;
A
#
# COMPACT_ATOMS: atom_id res chain seq x y z
N MET A 1 46.66 9.26 -46.54
CA MET A 1 45.87 8.28 -45.76
C MET A 1 45.93 8.66 -44.30
N LYS A 2 44.77 8.92 -43.68
CA LYS A 2 44.62 9.29 -42.27
C LYS A 2 44.22 8.03 -41.48
N PHE A 3 44.88 7.76 -40.36
CA PHE A 3 44.32 6.91 -39.31
C PHE A 3 44.47 7.63 -37.98
N ILE A 4 43.35 8.13 -37.46
CA ILE A 4 43.20 8.69 -36.12
C ILE A 4 42.76 7.52 -35.24
N THR A 5 43.59 7.13 -34.28
CA THR A 5 43.23 6.14 -33.25
C THR A 5 42.66 6.91 -32.07
N ILE A 6 41.33 6.89 -31.92
CA ILE A 6 40.61 7.51 -30.80
C ILE A 6 40.70 6.53 -29.61
N SER A 7 41.42 6.92 -28.56
CA SER A 7 41.48 6.18 -27.30
C SER A 7 40.13 6.26 -26.57
N LEU A 8 39.49 5.10 -26.37
CA LEU A 8 38.37 4.89 -25.45
C LEU A 8 38.85 5.05 -24.00
N THR A 9 38.79 6.25 -23.44
CA THR A 9 39.00 6.47 -22.00
C THR A 9 38.04 7.52 -21.44
N PHE A 10 36.73 7.38 -21.67
CA PHE A 10 35.72 8.14 -20.92
C PHE A 10 34.37 7.39 -20.82
N LEU A 11 34.42 6.10 -20.45
CA LEU A 11 33.23 5.28 -20.21
C LEU A 11 33.19 4.74 -18.77
N VAL A 12 33.66 5.56 -17.82
CA VAL A 12 33.56 5.26 -16.37
C VAL A 12 33.10 6.53 -15.65
N LEU A 13 31.95 7.10 -16.02
CA LEU A 13 31.34 8.20 -15.26
C LEU A 13 29.84 8.39 -15.51
N SER A 14 29.09 7.34 -15.89
CA SER A 14 27.63 7.47 -16.11
C SER A 14 26.75 6.45 -15.38
N THR A 15 27.27 5.56 -14.54
CA THR A 15 26.43 4.57 -13.83
C THR A 15 25.87 5.05 -12.48
N ARG A 16 26.10 6.30 -12.07
CA ARG A 16 25.71 6.80 -10.73
C ARG A 16 24.57 7.82 -10.68
N LEU A 17 23.83 8.06 -11.76
CA LEU A 17 22.77 9.07 -11.76
C LEU A 17 21.49 8.61 -12.49
N ILE A 18 20.98 7.42 -12.16
CA ILE A 18 19.55 7.09 -12.35
C ILE A 18 19.07 6.24 -11.17
N HIS A 19 19.27 6.71 -9.94
CA HIS A 19 18.35 6.40 -8.85
C HIS A 19 17.36 7.56 -8.76
N ALA A 20 16.60 7.78 -9.84
CA ALA A 20 15.32 8.44 -9.69
C ALA A 20 14.49 7.47 -8.87
N SER A 21 14.44 7.69 -7.56
CA SER A 21 13.51 7.03 -6.65
C SER A 21 12.10 7.41 -7.11
N THR A 22 11.57 6.67 -8.09
CA THR A 22 10.14 6.61 -8.31
C THR A 22 9.57 5.99 -7.05
N ARG A 23 9.08 6.83 -6.14
CA ARG A 23 8.19 6.36 -5.07
C ARG A 23 7.15 5.48 -5.73
N LEU A 24 7.23 4.18 -5.45
CA LEU A 24 6.27 3.20 -5.93
C LEU A 24 4.95 3.51 -5.20
N THR A 25 4.17 4.42 -5.77
CA THR A 25 2.84 4.74 -5.27
C THR A 25 1.84 3.88 -6.01
N GLU A 26 1.10 3.05 -5.28
CA GLU A 26 0.00 2.31 -5.87
C GLU A 26 -1.20 3.24 -6.06
N THR A 27 -1.84 3.14 -7.22
CA THR A 27 -3.14 3.75 -7.49
C THR A 27 -4.20 2.67 -7.52
N LEU A 28 -5.39 2.97 -7.01
CA LEU A 28 -6.54 2.07 -7.17
C LEU A 28 -7.04 2.12 -8.62
N ASP A 29 -7.47 0.97 -9.14
CA ASP A 29 -8.15 0.89 -10.43
C ASP A 29 -9.48 1.69 -10.39
N HIS A 30 -9.86 2.35 -11.49
CA HIS A 30 -10.99 3.31 -11.50
C HIS A 30 -12.35 2.68 -11.19
N ASP A 31 -12.50 1.38 -11.43
CA ASP A 31 -13.72 0.59 -11.22
C ASP A 31 -13.55 -0.44 -10.09
N VAL A 32 -12.55 -0.26 -9.23
CA VAL A 32 -12.21 -1.24 -8.18
C VAL A 32 -13.41 -1.52 -7.26
N ARG A 33 -14.23 -0.52 -6.95
CA ARG A 33 -15.39 -0.69 -6.07
C ARG A 33 -16.44 -1.65 -6.63
N SER A 34 -16.68 -1.65 -7.95
CA SER A 34 -17.69 -2.53 -8.55
C SER A 34 -17.22 -3.99 -8.70
N LYS A 35 -15.92 -4.23 -8.53
CA LYS A 35 -15.29 -5.55 -8.68
C LYS A 35 -15.01 -6.27 -7.36
N ILE A 36 -15.04 -5.55 -6.24
CA ILE A 36 -14.78 -6.14 -4.92
C ILE A 36 -16.07 -6.66 -4.29
N PRO A 37 -16.08 -7.88 -3.73
CA PRO A 37 -17.23 -8.41 -3.02
C PRO A 37 -17.64 -7.55 -1.82
N ASP A 38 -18.94 -7.34 -1.62
CA ASP A 38 -19.44 -6.62 -0.44
C ASP A 38 -19.12 -7.32 0.88
N GLU A 39 -18.86 -8.63 0.86
CA GLU A 39 -18.38 -9.37 2.04
C GLU A 39 -16.97 -8.91 2.46
N PHE A 40 -16.06 -8.73 1.49
CA PHE A 40 -14.72 -8.20 1.75
C PHE A 40 -14.82 -6.82 2.41
N ILE A 41 -15.66 -5.94 1.86
CA ILE A 41 -15.80 -4.56 2.34
C ILE A 41 -16.33 -4.55 3.78
N ARG A 42 -17.39 -5.32 4.06
CA ARG A 42 -17.97 -5.42 5.41
C ARG A 42 -16.99 -6.01 6.42
N SER A 43 -16.32 -7.10 6.06
CA SER A 43 -15.30 -7.71 6.93
C SER A 43 -14.17 -6.73 7.23
N TRP A 44 -13.72 -5.98 6.24
CA TRP A 44 -12.66 -4.99 6.42
C TRP A 44 -13.10 -3.81 7.29
N GLU A 45 -14.32 -3.30 7.08
CA GLU A 45 -14.91 -2.24 7.89
C GLU A 45 -15.06 -2.67 9.36
N ASP A 46 -15.65 -3.83 9.60
CA ASP A 46 -15.90 -4.38 10.96
C ASP A 46 -14.61 -4.51 11.79
N LEU A 47 -13.48 -4.85 11.14
CA LEU A 47 -12.18 -4.89 11.80
C LEU A 47 -11.69 -3.50 12.23
N MET A 48 -11.92 -2.48 11.40
CA MET A 48 -11.36 -1.13 11.59
C MET A 48 -12.21 -0.26 12.52
N VAL A 49 -13.53 -0.48 12.54
CA VAL A 49 -14.51 0.31 13.32
C VAL A 49 -14.10 0.54 14.78
N PRO A 50 -13.67 -0.48 15.55
CA PRO A 50 -13.29 -0.28 16.95
C PRO A 50 -12.14 0.71 17.17
N ASN A 51 -11.30 0.93 16.16
CA ASN A 51 -10.12 1.79 16.24
C ASN A 51 -10.30 3.15 15.55
N ASN A 52 -11.42 3.37 14.84
CA ASN A 52 -11.64 4.54 13.98
C ASN A 52 -11.40 5.87 14.72
N LYS A 53 -12.06 6.07 15.86
CA LYS A 53 -11.94 7.31 16.65
C LYS A 53 -10.50 7.57 17.11
N TYR A 54 -9.85 6.54 17.65
CA TYR A 54 -8.46 6.65 18.11
C TYR A 54 -7.53 7.00 16.95
N CYS A 55 -7.62 6.26 15.84
CA CYS A 55 -6.73 6.45 14.71
C CYS A 55 -7.02 7.74 13.95
N ALA A 56 -8.25 8.23 13.94
CA ALA A 56 -8.60 9.52 13.39
C ALA A 56 -7.92 10.65 14.18
N GLN A 57 -8.01 10.60 15.51
CA GLN A 57 -7.34 11.56 16.38
C GLN A 57 -5.81 11.52 16.21
N GLU A 58 -5.21 10.32 16.28
CA GLU A 58 -3.75 10.14 16.20
C GLU A 58 -3.15 10.61 14.86
N SER A 59 -3.90 10.44 13.77
CA SER A 59 -3.43 10.81 12.42
C SER A 59 -3.93 12.17 11.94
N GLU A 60 -4.72 12.88 12.75
CA GLU A 60 -5.47 14.08 12.35
C GLU A 60 -6.33 13.84 11.10
N PHE A 61 -6.90 12.63 10.98
CA PHE A 61 -7.82 12.28 9.90
C PHE A 61 -9.24 12.71 10.25
N ASP A 62 -9.93 13.32 9.29
CA ASP A 62 -11.32 13.76 9.49
C ASP A 62 -12.27 12.56 9.43
N GLU A 63 -12.86 12.20 10.57
CA GLU A 63 -13.77 11.06 10.73
C GLU A 63 -14.91 11.06 9.72
N LYS A 64 -15.36 12.24 9.25
CA LYS A 64 -16.45 12.34 8.25
C LYS A 64 -16.10 11.67 6.91
N HIS A 65 -14.81 11.42 6.66
CA HIS A 65 -14.36 10.77 5.44
C HIS A 65 -14.25 9.25 5.56
N ILE A 66 -14.32 8.68 6.76
CA ILE A 66 -14.19 7.23 6.99
C ILE A 66 -15.22 6.42 6.18
N PRO A 67 -16.53 6.78 6.16
CA PRO A 67 -17.51 6.01 5.39
C PRO A 67 -17.17 5.92 3.90
N ASN A 68 -16.58 6.99 3.32
CA ASN A 68 -16.22 7.00 1.90
C ASN A 68 -15.06 6.04 1.57
N ILE A 69 -14.24 5.64 2.54
CA ILE A 69 -13.18 4.64 2.33
C ILE A 69 -13.81 3.31 1.93
N PHE A 70 -14.89 2.90 2.58
CA PHE A 70 -15.53 1.60 2.35
C PHE A 70 -16.62 1.69 1.28
N GLU A 71 -17.48 2.72 1.34
CA GLU A 71 -18.60 2.88 0.41
C GLU A 71 -18.11 3.14 -1.03
N LYS A 72 -17.06 3.97 -1.17
CA LYS A 72 -16.61 4.51 -2.46
C LYS A 72 -15.19 4.11 -2.83
N MET A 73 -14.46 3.40 -1.96
CA MET A 73 -13.02 3.16 -2.12
C MET A 73 -12.22 4.45 -2.29
N ASP A 74 -12.67 5.57 -1.67
CA ASP A 74 -11.98 6.85 -1.77
C ASP A 74 -10.74 6.86 -0.88
N MET A 75 -9.60 6.49 -1.48
CA MET A 75 -8.29 6.48 -0.82
C MET A 75 -7.43 7.72 -1.13
N SER A 76 -8.05 8.84 -1.53
CA SER A 76 -7.35 10.05 -1.99
C SER A 76 -6.95 11.02 -0.87
N LYS A 77 -7.46 10.83 0.36
CA LYS A 77 -7.29 11.82 1.43
C LYS A 77 -5.85 11.86 1.94
N LYS A 78 -5.31 13.08 2.07
CA LYS A 78 -3.91 13.35 2.45
C LYS A 78 -3.47 12.66 3.76
N LYS A 79 -4.35 12.59 4.76
CA LYS A 79 -4.05 11.99 6.07
C LYS A 79 -4.36 10.50 6.16
N LEU A 80 -4.98 9.93 5.11
CA LEU A 80 -5.31 8.50 5.06
C LEU A 80 -4.11 7.55 5.24
N PRO A 81 -2.92 7.83 4.66
CA PRO A 81 -1.78 6.93 4.83
C PRO A 81 -1.45 6.65 6.30
N CYS A 82 -1.42 7.69 7.15
CA CYS A 82 -1.11 7.52 8.56
C CYS A 82 -2.30 7.02 9.39
N PHE A 83 -3.54 7.32 8.98
CA PHE A 83 -4.73 6.67 9.55
C PHE A 83 -4.67 5.14 9.34
N ALA A 84 -4.35 4.70 8.12
CA ALA A 84 -4.21 3.29 7.76
C ALA A 84 -3.06 2.62 8.53
N LYS A 85 -1.92 3.29 8.67
CA LYS A 85 -0.81 2.82 9.51
C LYS A 85 -1.26 2.57 10.96
N CYS A 86 -1.96 3.52 11.56
CA CYS A 86 -2.47 3.37 12.92
C CYS A 86 -3.38 2.15 13.04
N GLN A 87 -4.29 1.97 12.08
CA GLN A 87 -5.19 0.82 12.04
C GLN A 87 -4.42 -0.51 11.99
N TYR A 88 -3.40 -0.61 11.13
CA TYR A 88 -2.55 -1.79 11.04
C TYR A 88 -1.78 -2.08 12.33
N GLN A 89 -1.30 -1.05 13.03
CA GLN A 89 -0.65 -1.21 14.33
C GLN A 89 -1.63 -1.69 15.39
N ARG A 90 -2.84 -1.12 15.46
CA ARG A 90 -3.86 -1.49 16.45
C ARG A 90 -4.47 -2.87 16.22
N LEU A 91 -4.51 -3.31 14.96
CA LEU A 91 -4.92 -4.66 14.59
C LEU A 91 -3.79 -5.69 14.73
N GLU A 92 -2.59 -5.23 15.12
CA GLU A 92 -1.38 -6.02 15.26
C GLU A 92 -0.99 -6.73 13.95
N PHE A 93 -1.32 -6.12 12.81
CA PHE A 93 -0.85 -6.55 11.48
C PHE A 93 0.59 -6.13 11.23
N MET A 94 1.15 -5.29 12.10
CA MET A 94 2.57 -4.96 12.13
C MET A 94 3.08 -5.03 13.57
N ASN A 95 4.29 -5.55 13.74
CA ASN A 95 4.96 -5.57 15.04
C ASN A 95 5.66 -4.23 15.34
N SER A 96 6.31 -4.14 16.51
CA SER A 96 7.07 -2.95 16.94
C SER A 96 8.28 -2.62 16.06
N GLU A 97 8.74 -3.55 15.23
CA GLU A 97 9.80 -3.36 14.24
C GLU A 97 9.25 -2.97 12.85
N ASN A 98 7.94 -2.69 12.76
CA ASN A 98 7.24 -2.39 11.52
C ASN A 98 7.28 -3.52 10.47
N LYS A 99 7.46 -4.77 10.92
CA LYS A 99 7.33 -5.95 10.08
C LYS A 99 5.87 -6.40 10.03
N PHE A 100 5.36 -6.64 8.83
CA PHE A 100 3.99 -7.08 8.60
C PHE A 100 3.82 -8.56 8.97
N ASP A 101 2.71 -8.87 9.64
CA ASP A 101 2.26 -10.23 9.93
C ASP A 101 1.29 -10.70 8.83
N ILE A 102 1.86 -11.25 7.76
CA ILE A 102 1.15 -11.68 6.55
C ILE A 102 0.07 -12.71 6.88
N GLN A 103 0.40 -13.67 7.74
CA GLN A 103 -0.51 -14.73 8.14
C GLN A 103 -1.70 -14.14 8.89
N LYS A 104 -1.47 -13.26 9.85
CA LYS A 104 -2.54 -12.62 10.62
C LYS A 104 -3.42 -11.71 9.77
N MET A 105 -2.85 -11.01 8.79
CA MET A 105 -3.62 -10.23 7.81
C MET A 105 -4.58 -11.14 7.03
N ALA A 106 -4.08 -12.23 6.46
CA ALA A 106 -4.88 -13.18 5.68
C ALA A 106 -5.93 -13.92 6.52
N GLN A 107 -5.63 -14.20 7.79
CA GLN A 107 -6.58 -14.83 8.72
C GLN A 107 -7.74 -13.92 9.11
N LYS A 108 -7.49 -12.61 9.25
CA LYS A 108 -8.51 -11.67 9.75
C LYS A 108 -9.30 -10.99 8.64
N ILE A 109 -8.68 -10.68 7.50
CA ILE A 109 -9.30 -9.94 6.40
C ILE A 109 -9.92 -10.95 5.43
N SER A 110 -11.26 -11.08 5.42
CA SER A 110 -11.94 -11.99 4.49
C SER A 110 -11.53 -11.68 3.04
N GLY A 111 -11.32 -12.69 2.21
CA GLY A 111 -10.89 -12.55 0.81
C GLY A 111 -9.40 -12.26 0.59
N LEU A 112 -8.65 -11.85 1.63
CA LEU A 112 -7.20 -11.67 1.53
C LEU A 112 -6.48 -13.00 1.77
N THR A 113 -5.78 -13.51 0.76
CA THR A 113 -4.91 -14.69 0.91
C THR A 113 -3.49 -14.31 1.28
N GLU A 114 -2.75 -15.24 1.91
CA GLU A 114 -1.33 -15.05 2.23
C GLU A 114 -0.49 -14.68 1.00
N ASP A 115 -0.74 -15.28 -0.17
CA ASP A 115 -0.02 -14.98 -1.42
C ASP A 115 -0.19 -13.52 -1.87
N ILE A 116 -1.43 -13.01 -1.83
CA ILE A 116 -1.74 -11.61 -2.16
C ILE A 116 -1.03 -10.68 -1.16
N ALA A 117 -1.18 -10.94 0.14
CA ALA A 117 -0.58 -10.12 1.18
C ALA A 117 0.96 -10.13 1.12
N ALA A 118 1.57 -11.28 0.89
CA ALA A 118 3.01 -11.44 0.71
C ALA A 118 3.51 -10.70 -0.53
N HIS A 119 2.83 -10.86 -1.66
CA HIS A 119 3.14 -10.16 -2.91
C HIS A 119 3.14 -8.65 -2.71
N CYS A 120 2.06 -8.09 -2.16
CA CYS A 120 1.94 -6.65 -1.98
C CYS A 120 2.93 -6.10 -0.95
N THR A 121 3.19 -6.83 0.13
CA THR A 121 4.20 -6.42 1.12
C THR A 121 5.61 -6.42 0.52
N HIS A 122 5.95 -7.43 -0.28
CA HIS A 122 7.23 -7.51 -0.98
C HIS A 122 7.40 -6.40 -2.02
N LYS A 123 6.35 -6.11 -2.80
CA LYS A 123 6.35 -5.06 -3.83
C LYS A 123 6.75 -3.68 -3.29
N PHE A 124 6.44 -3.39 -2.03
CA PHE A 124 6.76 -2.12 -1.37
C PHE A 124 7.80 -2.28 -0.24
N SER A 125 8.69 -3.27 -0.31
CA SER A 125 9.71 -3.50 0.73
C SER A 125 10.61 -2.28 0.95
N GLU A 126 10.96 -1.58 -0.12
CA GLU A 126 11.88 -0.44 -0.14
C GLU A 126 11.22 0.92 0.17
N GLU A 127 9.91 0.99 0.40
CA GLU A 127 9.27 2.24 0.84
C GLU A 127 9.64 2.55 2.30
N GLU A 128 10.30 3.68 2.51
CA GLU A 128 10.77 4.13 3.83
C GLU A 128 9.67 4.82 4.63
N ASP A 129 8.76 5.55 3.97
CA ASP A 129 7.62 6.18 4.63
C ASP A 129 6.58 5.11 4.97
N LEU A 130 6.57 4.68 6.23
CA LEU A 130 5.67 3.63 6.69
C LEU A 130 4.19 3.95 6.49
N CYS A 131 3.77 5.22 6.54
CA CYS A 131 2.39 5.58 6.26
C CYS A 131 2.05 5.32 4.78
N ASN A 132 2.92 5.74 3.86
CA ASN A 132 2.74 5.48 2.43
C ASN A 132 2.86 3.99 2.11
N LYS A 133 3.79 3.27 2.74
CA LYS A 133 3.97 1.82 2.58
C LYS A 133 2.69 1.06 2.87
N VAL A 134 2.08 1.32 4.04
CA VAL A 134 0.82 0.66 4.44
C VAL A 134 -0.28 0.98 3.43
N LEU A 135 -0.44 2.23 3.01
CA LEU A 135 -1.47 2.58 2.04
C LEU A 135 -1.24 1.94 0.67
N SER A 136 0.01 1.89 0.20
CA SER A 136 0.36 1.21 -1.06
C SER A 136 0.07 -0.30 -1.00
N ILE A 137 0.37 -0.95 0.13
CA ILE A 137 0.05 -2.36 0.36
C ILE A 137 -1.47 -2.59 0.34
N ILE A 138 -2.25 -1.74 1.04
CA ILE A 138 -3.72 -1.82 1.03
C ILE A 138 -4.25 -1.73 -0.39
N LYS A 139 -3.83 -0.70 -1.15
CA LYS A 139 -4.28 -0.51 -2.52
C LYS A 139 -3.93 -1.69 -3.43
N CYS A 140 -2.74 -2.26 -3.26
CA CYS A 140 -2.32 -3.43 -4.01
C CYS A 140 -3.17 -4.66 -3.68
N ASN A 141 -3.45 -4.90 -2.39
CA ASN A 141 -4.33 -5.99 -1.96
C ASN A 141 -5.73 -5.84 -2.57
N VAL A 142 -6.29 -4.64 -2.46
CA VAL A 142 -7.61 -4.27 -2.99
C VAL A 142 -7.66 -4.47 -4.52
N ASN A 143 -6.64 -4.04 -5.26
CA ASN A 143 -6.53 -4.25 -6.71
C ASN A 143 -6.45 -5.75 -7.09
N LEU A 144 -5.72 -6.57 -6.32
CA LEU A 144 -5.60 -8.00 -6.61
C LEU A 144 -6.86 -8.78 -6.24
N ILE A 145 -7.53 -8.43 -5.15
CA ILE A 145 -8.82 -9.02 -4.76
C ILE A 145 -9.87 -8.70 -5.83
N ALA A 146 -9.95 -7.44 -6.29
CA ALA A 146 -10.84 -7.02 -7.37
C ALA A 146 -10.63 -7.79 -8.70
N LYS A 147 -9.42 -8.33 -8.93
CA LYS A 147 -9.09 -9.09 -10.14
C LYS A 147 -9.34 -10.59 -10.01
N LYS A 148 -9.47 -11.11 -8.79
CA LYS A 148 -9.59 -12.55 -8.53
C LYS A 148 -11.01 -13.08 -8.75
N ASP A 149 -12.01 -12.21 -8.67
CA ASP A 149 -13.42 -12.54 -8.90
C ASP A 149 -13.87 -12.29 -10.37
N MET A 150 -12.91 -12.11 -11.28
CA MET A 150 -13.10 -12.08 -12.74
C MET A 150 -12.64 -13.40 -13.36
#